data_AF-I3EDS7-F1
#
_entry.id   AF-I3EDS7-F1
#
_cell.length_a   1.000
_cell.length_b   1.000
_cell.length_c   1.000
_cell.angle_alpha   90.00
_cell.angle_beta   90.00
_cell.angle_gamma   90.00
#
_symmetry.space_group_name_H-M   'P 1'
#
loop_
_entity.id
_entity.type
_entity.pdbx_description
1 polymer ?
#
loop_
_entity_poly.entity_id
_entity_poly.type
_entity_poly.pdbx_seq_one_letter_code
_entity_poly.pdbx_strand_id
1 'polypeptide(L)'
;MVVTHSQSHGNACLIRCDGCLMNITEMMWVQCVQCCIDICPLCVIQRTHIRTHDYTHKYRVIKSLLFEADTAGWQMIEELLFVDGLIMHGIGNWNDIAAYVGRKTPQEVKEHFVHIFAQKDSEELEGEAVQNVQSLPLSQEISGYMPLRQDFEVEYSNEAELLIKEISFSKTDTLLEKETKEVLLESYRNVLQQRKVFRSLIFNNGLLSAKQHSLGERSLCAEGRELLTKMKPLLKMLTKKEYLDLFQGLYLEAQLRKKIADMYQDDAPKKEEAHAKQTAAITDELALRFLSEREQAFCNMISIPITVYYSLKEAAILYKSVTKVEKKHILKCFQGLTEQKLSQILNYFIQNKWIEPAPNKPQNTAPG
;
A
#
# COMPACT_ATOMS: atom_id res chain seq x y z
N MET A 1 -5.46 -4.04 -48.48
CA MET A 1 -6.65 -3.21 -48.60
C MET A 1 -6.33 -1.79 -48.20
N VAL A 2 -6.33 -0.86 -49.15
CA VAL A 2 -6.20 0.56 -48.85
C VAL A 2 -7.57 1.08 -48.45
N VAL A 3 -7.69 1.31 -47.15
CA VAL A 3 -8.92 1.71 -46.49
C VAL A 3 -8.79 3.16 -46.04
N THR A 4 -9.80 3.98 -46.32
CA THR A 4 -9.81 5.40 -45.96
C THR A 4 -11.15 5.83 -45.38
N HIS A 5 -11.13 6.68 -44.37
CA HIS A 5 -12.35 7.22 -43.78
C HIS A 5 -12.82 8.48 -44.50
N SER A 6 -14.13 8.57 -44.78
CA SER A 6 -14.74 9.76 -45.36
C SER A 6 -15.70 10.44 -44.40
N GLN A 7 -15.31 11.62 -43.90
CA GLN A 7 -16.14 12.43 -43.00
C GLN A 7 -17.46 12.86 -43.66
N SER A 8 -17.45 13.11 -44.97
CA SER A 8 -18.65 13.49 -45.74
C SER A 8 -19.71 12.39 -45.85
N HIS A 9 -19.35 11.14 -45.57
CA HIS A 9 -20.25 9.98 -45.63
C HIS A 9 -20.42 9.34 -44.25
N GLY A 10 -20.47 10.17 -43.19
CA GLY A 10 -20.65 9.68 -41.81
C GLY A 10 -19.51 8.77 -41.35
N ASN A 11 -18.26 9.15 -41.60
CA ASN A 11 -17.05 8.37 -41.33
C ASN A 11 -17.00 6.98 -41.97
N ALA A 12 -17.79 6.77 -43.03
CA ALA A 12 -17.78 5.52 -43.76
C ALA A 12 -16.39 5.14 -44.25
N CYS A 13 -16.11 3.84 -44.15
CA CYS A 13 -14.88 3.24 -44.56
C CYS A 13 -14.91 2.93 -46.07
N LEU A 14 -13.97 3.49 -46.82
CA LEU A 14 -13.91 3.42 -48.27
C LEU A 14 -12.67 2.66 -48.73
N ILE A 15 -12.89 1.66 -49.60
CA ILE A 15 -11.86 0.93 -50.31
C ILE A 15 -11.51 1.69 -51.58
N ARG A 16 -10.22 1.95 -51.80
CA ARG A 16 -9.72 2.66 -52.98
C ARG A 16 -8.83 1.79 -53.85
N CYS A 17 -8.90 2.02 -55.16
CA CYS A 17 -8.02 1.39 -56.13
C CYS A 17 -6.57 1.86 -55.94
N ASP A 18 -5.62 0.94 -55.83
CA ASP A 18 -4.18 1.23 -55.72
C ASP A 18 -3.60 1.90 -56.98
N GLY A 19 -4.27 1.76 -58.13
CA GLY A 19 -3.83 2.34 -59.41
C GLY A 19 -4.30 3.79 -59.65
N CYS A 20 -5.55 4.10 -59.31
CA CYS A 20 -6.17 5.40 -59.64
C CYS A 20 -6.83 6.11 -58.46
N LEU A 21 -6.80 5.53 -57.25
CA LEU A 21 -7.39 6.05 -56.02
C LEU A 21 -8.92 6.27 -56.06
N MET A 22 -9.58 5.83 -57.13
CA MET A 22 -11.04 5.82 -57.22
C MET A 22 -11.64 4.92 -56.14
N ASN A 23 -12.77 5.35 -55.56
CA ASN A 23 -13.55 4.53 -54.64
C ASN A 23 -14.10 3.30 -55.38
N ILE A 24 -13.80 2.11 -54.86
CA ILE A 24 -14.23 0.81 -55.42
C ILE A 24 -15.12 0.01 -54.47
N THR A 25 -15.52 0.60 -53.34
CA THR A 25 -16.28 -0.09 -52.27
C THR A 25 -17.59 -0.73 -52.75
N GLU A 26 -18.32 -0.02 -53.62
CA GLU A 26 -19.64 -0.45 -54.14
C GLU A 26 -19.56 -1.34 -55.38
N MET A 27 -18.37 -1.55 -55.95
CA MET A 27 -18.21 -2.33 -57.17
C MET A 27 -17.46 -3.63 -56.91
N MET A 28 -17.43 -4.52 -57.90
CA MET A 28 -16.50 -5.64 -57.88
C MET A 28 -15.11 -5.13 -58.28
N TRP A 29 -14.08 -5.61 -57.60
CA TRP A 29 -12.69 -5.27 -57.92
C TRP A 29 -11.83 -6.52 -57.98
N VAL A 30 -10.60 -6.33 -58.43
CA VAL A 30 -9.63 -7.41 -58.63
C VAL A 30 -8.52 -7.23 -57.61
N GLN A 31 -8.23 -8.28 -56.86
CA GLN A 31 -7.12 -8.29 -55.92
C GLN A 31 -6.01 -9.20 -56.42
N CYS A 32 -4.77 -8.70 -56.43
CA CYS A 32 -3.59 -9.50 -56.72
C CYS A 32 -3.29 -10.43 -55.53
N VAL A 33 -3.09 -11.72 -55.79
CA VAL A 33 -2.81 -12.72 -54.74
C VAL A 33 -1.39 -12.60 -54.21
N GLN A 34 -0.43 -12.20 -55.06
CA GLN A 34 0.98 -12.07 -54.69
C GLN A 34 1.27 -10.74 -53.98
N CYS A 35 0.71 -9.63 -54.48
CA CYS A 35 1.02 -8.28 -54.00
C CYS A 35 0.02 -7.77 -52.96
N CYS A 36 -1.13 -8.42 -52.79
CA CYS A 36 -2.21 -8.01 -51.90
C CYS A 36 -2.74 -6.58 -52.16
N ILE A 37 -2.68 -6.11 -53.41
CA ILE A 37 -3.21 -4.81 -53.85
C ILE A 37 -4.60 -4.96 -54.47
N ASP A 38 -5.43 -3.92 -54.32
CA ASP A 38 -6.81 -3.85 -54.76
C ASP A 38 -6.94 -2.91 -55.98
N ILE A 39 -7.36 -3.45 -57.12
CA ILE A 39 -7.34 -2.77 -58.41
C ILE A 39 -8.74 -2.73 -59.01
N CYS A 40 -9.18 -1.55 -59.47
CA CYS A 40 -10.45 -1.43 -60.18
C CYS A 40 -10.41 -2.14 -61.55
N PRO A 41 -11.55 -2.60 -62.09
CA PRO A 41 -11.60 -3.27 -63.38
C PRO A 41 -10.95 -2.47 -64.53
N LEU A 42 -11.13 -1.15 -64.54
CA LEU A 42 -10.55 -0.27 -65.56
C LEU A 42 -9.02 -0.28 -65.53
N CYS A 43 -8.41 -0.17 -64.33
CA CYS A 43 -6.96 -0.20 -64.18
C CYS A 43 -6.36 -1.56 -64.57
N VAL A 44 -7.08 -2.66 -64.32
CA VAL A 44 -6.66 -4.00 -64.77
C VAL A 44 -6.66 -4.09 -66.29
N ILE A 45 -7.73 -3.64 -66.95
CA ILE A 45 -7.86 -3.67 -68.42
C ILE A 45 -6.80 -2.80 -69.08
N GLN A 46 -6.57 -1.60 -68.54
CA GLN A 46 -5.59 -0.64 -69.06
C GLN A 46 -4.15 -0.97 -68.67
N ARG A 47 -3.94 -1.97 -67.78
CA ARG A 47 -2.65 -2.31 -67.20
C ARG A 47 -1.92 -1.08 -66.64
N THR A 48 -2.65 -0.25 -65.88
CA THR A 48 -2.10 0.98 -65.28
C THR A 48 -0.84 0.64 -64.48
N HIS A 49 0.26 1.34 -64.72
CA HIS A 49 1.51 1.03 -64.05
C HIS A 49 1.42 1.28 -62.53
N ILE A 50 1.58 0.23 -61.73
CA ILE A 50 1.65 0.27 -60.26
C ILE A 50 3.04 -0.23 -59.87
N ARG A 51 3.80 0.57 -59.10
CA ARG A 51 5.24 0.33 -58.86
C ARG A 51 5.57 -1.03 -58.25
N THR A 52 4.64 -1.60 -57.47
CA THR A 52 4.84 -2.82 -56.68
C THR A 52 4.17 -4.05 -57.29
N HIS A 53 3.67 -3.97 -58.54
CA HIS A 53 2.81 -5.01 -59.11
C HIS A 53 3.14 -5.35 -60.56
N ASP A 54 3.07 -6.65 -60.88
CA ASP A 54 3.20 -7.19 -62.24
C ASP A 54 1.86 -7.78 -62.68
N TYR A 55 1.47 -7.48 -63.92
CA TYR A 55 0.21 -7.94 -64.47
C TYR A 55 0.12 -9.45 -64.77
N THR A 56 1.24 -10.17 -64.70
CA THR A 56 1.32 -11.63 -64.83
C THR A 56 0.93 -12.39 -63.58
N HIS A 57 0.78 -11.70 -62.44
CA HIS A 57 0.36 -12.30 -61.17
C HIS A 57 -1.04 -12.92 -61.23
N LYS A 58 -1.33 -13.80 -60.26
CA LYS A 58 -2.65 -14.43 -60.12
C LYS A 58 -3.58 -13.46 -59.43
N TYR A 59 -4.83 -13.43 -59.87
CA TYR A 59 -5.84 -12.55 -59.32
C TYR A 59 -7.02 -13.32 -58.76
N ARG A 60 -7.72 -12.68 -57.83
CA ARG A 60 -9.06 -13.05 -57.40
C ARG A 60 -10.01 -11.87 -57.58
N VAL A 61 -11.26 -12.17 -57.94
CA VAL A 61 -12.32 -11.16 -58.02
C VAL A 61 -12.99 -11.07 -56.66
N ILE A 62 -13.05 -9.87 -56.12
CA ILE A 62 -13.69 -9.58 -54.84
C ILE A 62 -15.04 -8.93 -55.14
N LYS A 63 -16.10 -9.46 -54.52
CA LYS A 63 -17.43 -8.86 -54.54
C LYS A 63 -17.48 -7.67 -53.59
N SER A 64 -18.40 -6.74 -53.84
CA SER A 64 -18.66 -5.66 -52.89
C SER A 64 -19.00 -6.24 -51.50
N LEU A 65 -18.41 -5.64 -50.47
CA LEU A 65 -18.53 -6.05 -49.06
C LEU A 65 -19.67 -5.32 -48.33
N LEU A 66 -20.54 -4.62 -49.06
CA LEU A 66 -21.65 -3.82 -48.53
C LEU A 66 -22.94 -4.62 -48.33
N PHE A 67 -22.83 -5.93 -48.10
CA PHE A 67 -23.96 -6.79 -47.74
C PHE A 67 -23.98 -7.05 -46.23
N GLU A 68 -25.15 -7.38 -45.69
CA GLU A 68 -25.30 -7.73 -44.28
C GLU A 68 -24.53 -9.02 -43.97
N ALA A 69 -23.74 -8.98 -42.90
CA ALA A 69 -23.08 -10.15 -42.35
C ALA A 69 -24.07 -11.02 -41.56
N ASP A 70 -23.59 -12.11 -40.95
CA ASP A 70 -24.42 -12.99 -40.13
C ASP A 70 -25.00 -12.26 -38.90
N THR A 71 -24.32 -11.21 -38.44
CA THR A 71 -24.80 -10.36 -37.35
C THR A 71 -25.71 -9.25 -37.88
N ALA A 72 -26.96 -9.23 -37.43
CA ALA A 72 -27.95 -8.24 -37.87
C ALA A 72 -27.45 -6.80 -37.67
N GLY A 73 -27.59 -5.98 -38.70
CA GLY A 73 -27.18 -4.57 -38.68
C GLY A 73 -25.69 -4.33 -38.87
N TRP A 74 -24.87 -5.36 -39.10
CA TRP A 74 -23.44 -5.23 -39.45
C TRP A 74 -23.21 -5.57 -40.91
N GLN A 75 -22.44 -4.73 -41.61
CA GLN A 75 -22.00 -5.04 -42.97
C GLN A 75 -20.73 -5.89 -42.94
N MET A 76 -20.50 -6.72 -43.96
CA MET A 76 -19.29 -7.56 -44.03
C MET A 76 -17.99 -6.74 -43.97
N ILE A 77 -17.98 -5.53 -44.55
CA ILE A 77 -16.85 -4.60 -44.41
C ILE A 77 -16.64 -4.16 -42.96
N GLU A 78 -17.72 -3.92 -42.21
CA GLU A 78 -17.65 -3.51 -40.80
C GLU A 78 -17.14 -4.65 -39.92
N GLU A 79 -17.54 -5.90 -40.19
CA GLU A 79 -17.03 -7.08 -39.46
C GLU A 79 -15.52 -7.29 -39.70
N LEU A 80 -15.04 -7.14 -40.94
CA LEU A 80 -13.61 -7.23 -41.23
C LEU A 80 -12.82 -6.13 -40.52
N LEU A 81 -13.32 -4.90 -40.54
CA LEU A 81 -12.70 -3.77 -39.85
C LEU A 81 -12.75 -3.93 -38.33
N PHE A 82 -13.80 -4.53 -37.79
CA PHE A 82 -13.91 -4.83 -36.38
C PHE A 82 -12.81 -5.81 -35.94
N VAL A 83 -12.62 -6.92 -36.67
CA VAL A 83 -11.56 -7.89 -36.37
C VAL A 83 -10.17 -7.26 -36.49
N ASP A 84 -9.92 -6.50 -37.56
CA ASP A 84 -8.66 -5.76 -37.72
C ASP A 84 -8.47 -4.74 -36.59
N GLY A 85 -9.54 -4.07 -36.17
CA GLY A 85 -9.53 -3.11 -35.07
C GLY A 85 -9.17 -3.76 -33.74
N LEU A 86 -9.68 -4.96 -33.44
CA LEU A 86 -9.30 -5.72 -32.25
C LEU A 86 -7.79 -6.04 -32.24
N ILE A 87 -7.21 -6.36 -33.39
CA ILE A 87 -5.77 -6.65 -33.53
C ILE A 87 -4.94 -5.37 -33.35
N MET A 88 -5.36 -4.27 -33.98
CA MET A 88 -4.59 -3.02 -34.04
C MET A 88 -4.67 -2.19 -32.76
N HIS A 89 -5.86 -2.10 -32.15
CA HIS A 89 -6.12 -1.23 -31.00
C HIS A 89 -6.20 -1.97 -29.66
N GLY A 90 -6.26 -3.31 -29.72
CA GLY A 90 -6.39 -4.17 -28.54
C GLY A 90 -7.84 -4.30 -28.07
N ILE A 91 -8.17 -5.50 -27.59
CA ILE A 91 -9.49 -5.83 -27.03
C ILE A 91 -9.75 -4.93 -25.80
N GLY A 92 -10.95 -4.34 -25.73
CA GLY A 92 -11.35 -3.43 -24.66
C GLY A 92 -11.22 -1.95 -25.01
N ASN A 93 -10.43 -1.58 -26.04
CA ASN A 93 -10.34 -0.21 -26.51
C ASN A 93 -11.47 0.15 -27.49
N TRP A 94 -12.71 0.11 -26.99
CA TRP A 94 -13.92 0.25 -27.82
C TRP A 94 -14.02 1.60 -28.54
N ASN A 95 -13.43 2.66 -27.97
CA ASN A 95 -13.45 4.00 -28.56
C ASN A 95 -12.66 4.05 -29.86
N ASP A 96 -11.42 3.55 -29.85
CA ASP A 96 -10.57 3.57 -31.04
C ASP A 96 -11.07 2.56 -32.08
N ILE A 97 -11.57 1.40 -31.65
CA ILE A 97 -12.17 0.41 -32.54
C ILE A 97 -13.41 0.99 -33.22
N ALA A 98 -14.30 1.66 -32.48
CA ALA A 98 -15.47 2.32 -33.05
C ALA A 98 -15.10 3.39 -34.07
N ALA A 99 -14.07 4.20 -33.79
CA ALA A 99 -13.54 5.18 -34.73
C ALA A 99 -12.98 4.52 -36.00
N TYR A 100 -12.31 3.37 -35.86
CA TYR A 100 -11.74 2.59 -36.95
C TYR A 100 -12.79 1.85 -37.80
N VAL A 101 -13.91 1.43 -37.21
CA VAL A 101 -15.06 0.89 -37.96
C VAL A 101 -15.85 2.02 -38.62
N GLY A 102 -15.94 3.18 -37.96
CA GLY A 102 -16.45 4.44 -38.50
C GLY A 102 -17.94 4.69 -38.28
N ARG A 103 -18.80 3.70 -38.51
CA ARG A 103 -20.28 3.84 -38.41
C ARG A 103 -20.89 3.29 -37.11
N LYS A 104 -20.08 2.75 -36.21
CA LYS A 104 -20.52 2.11 -34.98
C LYS A 104 -20.08 2.92 -33.78
N THR A 105 -20.91 2.93 -32.75
CA THR A 105 -20.58 3.49 -31.45
C THR A 105 -19.74 2.51 -30.64
N PRO A 106 -18.98 2.99 -29.63
CA PRO A 106 -18.22 2.11 -28.74
C PRO A 106 -19.08 1.05 -28.05
N GLN A 107 -20.32 1.41 -27.71
CA GLN A 107 -21.30 0.51 -27.09
C GLN A 107 -21.69 -0.62 -28.05
N GLU A 108 -22.04 -0.30 -29.29
CA GLU A 108 -22.41 -1.29 -30.31
C GLU A 108 -21.24 -2.23 -30.63
N VAL A 109 -20.01 -1.71 -30.66
CA VAL A 109 -18.80 -2.52 -30.85
C VAL A 109 -18.59 -3.49 -29.69
N LYS A 110 -18.79 -3.03 -28.44
CA LYS A 110 -18.70 -3.88 -27.24
C LYS A 110 -19.78 -4.97 -27.27
N GLU A 111 -21.03 -4.62 -27.53
CA GLU A 111 -22.15 -5.56 -27.61
C GLU A 111 -21.92 -6.61 -28.70
N HIS A 112 -21.41 -6.18 -29.86
CA HIS A 112 -21.05 -7.06 -30.96
C HIS A 112 -19.92 -8.04 -30.58
N PHE A 113 -18.88 -7.58 -29.87
CA PHE A 113 -17.84 -8.45 -29.33
C PHE A 113 -18.42 -9.52 -28.40
N VAL A 114 -19.24 -9.11 -27.43
CA VAL A 114 -19.87 -10.02 -26.46
C VAL A 114 -20.73 -11.06 -27.17
N HIS A 115 -21.50 -10.65 -28.19
CA HIS A 115 -22.33 -11.52 -29.00
C HIS A 115 -21.51 -12.54 -29.81
N ILE A 116 -20.52 -12.09 -30.60
CA ILE A 116 -19.70 -12.98 -31.45
C ILE A 116 -18.93 -14.00 -30.62
N PHE A 117 -18.33 -13.58 -29.50
CA PHE A 117 -17.48 -14.43 -28.68
C PHE A 117 -18.25 -15.18 -27.59
N ALA A 118 -19.58 -15.04 -27.52
CA ALA A 118 -20.44 -15.64 -26.50
C ALA A 118 -19.91 -15.44 -25.07
N GLN A 119 -19.33 -14.26 -24.81
CA GLN A 119 -18.77 -13.93 -23.50
C GLN A 119 -19.87 -13.38 -22.59
N LYS A 120 -19.69 -13.48 -21.28
CA LYS A 120 -20.51 -12.73 -20.33
C LYS A 120 -19.84 -11.38 -20.12
N ASP A 121 -20.61 -10.32 -20.24
CA ASP A 121 -20.12 -8.99 -19.89
C ASP A 121 -19.69 -8.99 -18.41
N SER A 122 -18.52 -8.43 -18.16
CA SER A 122 -17.87 -8.41 -16.85
C SER A 122 -17.91 -7.01 -16.23
N GLU A 123 -18.88 -6.17 -16.62
CA GLU A 123 -19.08 -4.83 -16.05
C GLU A 123 -19.12 -4.84 -14.51
N GLU A 124 -19.67 -5.89 -13.89
CA GLU A 124 -19.70 -6.03 -12.43
C GLU A 124 -18.30 -6.15 -11.79
N LEU A 125 -17.30 -6.53 -12.57
CA LEU A 125 -15.89 -6.62 -12.18
C LEU A 125 -15.08 -5.39 -12.58
N GLU A 126 -15.64 -4.50 -13.41
CA GLU A 126 -15.00 -3.23 -13.75
C GLU A 126 -15.04 -2.33 -12.51
N GLY A 127 -13.86 -1.91 -12.04
CA GLY A 127 -13.76 -0.99 -10.91
C GLY A 127 -14.36 0.38 -11.23
N GLU A 128 -14.60 1.20 -10.21
CA GLU A 128 -15.07 2.57 -10.40
C GLU A 128 -14.15 3.35 -11.37
N ALA A 129 -14.75 4.05 -12.33
CA ALA A 129 -14.03 4.87 -13.29
C ALA A 129 -13.19 5.93 -12.57
N VAL A 130 -11.86 5.75 -12.58
CA VAL A 130 -10.93 6.71 -11.98
C VAL A 130 -10.93 7.97 -12.83
N GLN A 131 -11.51 9.06 -12.32
CA GLN A 131 -11.50 10.35 -13.00
C GLN A 131 -10.05 10.85 -13.16
N ASN A 132 -9.60 10.93 -14.41
CA ASN A 132 -8.44 11.69 -14.88
C ASN A 132 -7.17 11.61 -14.02
N VAL A 133 -6.53 10.45 -14.02
CA VAL A 133 -5.07 10.44 -13.85
C VAL A 133 -4.44 9.71 -15.02
N GLN A 134 -4.01 10.48 -16.03
CA GLN A 134 -3.13 9.93 -17.06
C GLN A 134 -1.87 9.41 -16.36
N SER A 135 -1.64 8.10 -16.47
CA SER A 135 -0.40 7.47 -16.06
C SER A 135 0.72 7.87 -17.03
N LEU A 136 1.20 9.10 -16.89
CA LEU A 136 2.42 9.53 -17.58
C LEU A 136 3.59 8.80 -16.90
N PRO A 137 4.45 8.09 -17.66
CA PRO A 137 5.52 7.23 -17.12
C PRO A 137 6.64 7.98 -16.35
N LEU A 138 6.42 9.23 -15.94
CA LEU A 138 7.33 10.11 -15.22
C LEU A 138 6.58 11.12 -14.31
N SER A 139 5.30 10.89 -14.01
CA SER A 139 4.56 11.79 -13.12
C SER A 139 5.16 11.74 -11.71
N GLN A 140 5.97 12.75 -11.37
CA GLN A 140 6.57 12.92 -10.04
C GLN A 140 5.54 13.22 -8.94
N GLU A 141 4.26 13.38 -9.29
CA GLU A 141 3.21 13.76 -8.36
C GLU A 141 2.78 12.62 -7.45
N ILE A 142 2.99 11.38 -7.90
CA ILE A 142 2.57 10.16 -7.20
C ILE A 142 3.81 9.30 -6.98
N SER A 143 4.06 8.90 -5.74
CA SER A 143 5.25 8.11 -5.32
C SER A 143 5.28 6.69 -5.90
N GLY A 144 5.39 6.55 -7.22
CA GLY A 144 5.42 5.26 -7.93
C GLY A 144 4.10 4.48 -7.87
N TYR A 145 2.98 5.12 -7.55
CA TYR A 145 1.64 4.51 -7.57
C TYR A 145 0.94 4.80 -8.89
N MET A 146 0.29 3.78 -9.45
CA MET A 146 -0.35 3.80 -10.76
C MET A 146 -1.87 3.72 -10.59
N PRO A 147 -2.59 4.87 -10.64
CA PRO A 147 -3.98 4.94 -10.19
C PRO A 147 -4.96 4.08 -10.99
N LEU A 148 -4.75 3.94 -12.30
CA LEU A 148 -5.59 3.11 -13.17
C LEU A 148 -5.39 1.61 -12.92
N ARG A 149 -4.21 1.20 -12.47
CA ARG A 149 -3.90 -0.19 -12.09
C ARG A 149 -4.17 -0.49 -10.63
N GLN A 150 -4.31 0.56 -9.82
CA GLN A 150 -4.43 0.50 -8.37
C GLN A 150 -3.27 -0.23 -7.67
N ASP A 151 -2.06 -0.16 -8.25
CA ASP A 151 -0.85 -0.81 -7.75
C ASP A 151 0.36 0.14 -7.68
N PHE A 152 1.40 -0.28 -6.97
CA PHE A 152 2.69 0.39 -6.97
C PHE A 152 3.61 -0.25 -8.02
N GLU A 153 4.49 0.55 -8.62
CA GLU A 153 5.55 0.04 -9.51
C GLU A 153 6.50 -0.92 -8.78
N VAL A 154 6.75 -0.66 -7.49
CA VAL A 154 7.51 -1.53 -6.61
C VAL A 154 6.68 -1.81 -5.37
N GLU A 155 6.26 -3.07 -5.22
CA GLU A 155 5.40 -3.50 -4.11
C GLU A 155 6.21 -3.85 -2.85
N TYR A 156 5.52 -3.91 -1.70
CA TYR A 156 6.11 -4.45 -0.49
C TYR A 156 6.52 -5.91 -0.71
N SER A 157 7.80 -6.22 -0.46
CA SER A 157 8.40 -7.52 -0.81
C SER A 157 8.18 -7.87 -2.29
N ASN A 158 8.67 -7.01 -3.18
CA ASN A 158 8.55 -7.15 -4.65
C ASN A 158 9.08 -8.49 -5.21
N GLU A 159 10.01 -9.11 -4.48
CA GLU A 159 10.70 -10.33 -4.92
C GLU A 159 9.92 -11.60 -4.55
N ALA A 160 8.81 -11.49 -3.82
CA ALA A 160 8.02 -12.63 -3.35
C ALA A 160 7.49 -13.48 -4.50
N GLU A 161 7.17 -12.85 -5.64
CA GLU A 161 6.71 -13.50 -6.86
C GLU A 161 7.76 -14.42 -7.46
N LEU A 162 9.06 -14.14 -7.27
CA LEU A 162 10.13 -14.99 -7.77
C LEU A 162 10.11 -16.37 -7.11
N LEU A 163 9.70 -16.44 -5.84
CA LEU A 163 9.61 -17.68 -5.08
C LEU A 163 8.47 -18.59 -5.54
N ILE A 164 7.40 -17.99 -6.09
CA ILE A 164 6.22 -18.73 -6.56
C ILE A 164 6.18 -18.93 -8.08
N LYS A 165 7.01 -18.20 -8.82
CA LYS A 165 7.03 -18.17 -10.29
C LYS A 165 7.12 -19.57 -10.91
N GLU A 166 7.93 -20.45 -10.33
CA GLU A 166 8.21 -21.78 -10.87
C GLU A 166 7.40 -22.90 -10.20
N ILE A 167 6.41 -22.54 -9.36
CA ILE A 167 5.55 -23.53 -8.70
C ILE A 167 4.56 -24.10 -9.73
N SER A 168 4.71 -25.39 -10.02
CA SER A 168 3.73 -26.17 -10.78
C SER A 168 3.32 -27.42 -10.02
N PHE A 169 2.03 -27.77 -10.07
CA PHE A 169 1.52 -29.01 -9.46
C PHE A 169 1.43 -30.11 -10.51
N SER A 170 2.08 -31.25 -10.25
CA SER A 170 1.95 -32.47 -11.05
C SER A 170 1.14 -33.52 -10.30
N LYS A 171 0.45 -34.39 -11.05
CA LYS A 171 -0.24 -35.55 -10.48
C LYS A 171 0.75 -36.57 -9.89
N THR A 172 2.01 -36.55 -10.34
CA THR A 172 3.09 -37.40 -9.86
C THR A 172 3.85 -36.83 -8.66
N ASP A 173 3.50 -35.62 -8.21
CA ASP A 173 4.17 -34.99 -7.06
C ASP A 173 4.04 -35.88 -5.81
N THR A 174 5.15 -36.06 -5.13
CA THR A 174 5.20 -36.69 -3.81
C THR A 174 4.43 -35.85 -2.79
N LEU A 175 3.99 -36.47 -1.68
CA LEU A 175 3.30 -35.74 -0.61
C LEU A 175 4.14 -34.58 -0.06
N LEU A 176 5.44 -34.81 0.12
CA LEU A 176 6.37 -33.78 0.62
C LEU A 176 6.51 -32.59 -0.36
N GLU A 177 6.55 -32.86 -1.66
CA GLU A 177 6.59 -31.79 -2.67
C GLU A 177 5.31 -30.96 -2.67
N LYS A 178 4.14 -31.60 -2.50
CA LYS A 178 2.86 -30.89 -2.39
C LYS A 178 2.81 -30.02 -1.13
N GLU A 179 3.18 -30.56 0.03
CA GLU A 179 3.22 -29.81 1.28
C GLU A 179 4.19 -28.61 1.19
N THR A 180 5.36 -28.80 0.59
CA THR A 180 6.34 -27.71 0.40
C THR A 180 5.78 -26.60 -0.48
N LYS A 181 5.13 -26.97 -1.60
CA LYS A 181 4.47 -26.00 -2.52
C LYS A 181 3.34 -25.26 -1.81
N GLU A 182 2.54 -25.95 -1.00
CA GLU A 182 1.47 -25.34 -0.21
C GLU A 182 2.01 -24.33 0.82
N VAL A 183 3.11 -24.65 1.51
CA VAL A 183 3.77 -23.73 2.45
C VAL A 183 4.30 -22.49 1.73
N LEU A 184 4.90 -22.64 0.55
CA LEU A 184 5.34 -21.49 -0.26
C LEU A 184 4.16 -20.59 -0.67
N LEU A 185 3.03 -21.18 -1.07
CA LEU A 185 1.82 -20.42 -1.39
C LEU A 185 1.24 -19.71 -0.17
N GLU A 186 1.25 -20.35 1.01
CA GLU A 186 0.82 -19.73 2.26
C GLU A 186 1.72 -18.54 2.65
N SER A 187 3.03 -18.71 2.52
CA SER A 187 3.99 -17.62 2.70
C SER A 187 3.67 -16.43 1.78
N TYR A 188 3.35 -16.70 0.51
CA TYR A 188 2.95 -15.66 -0.43
C TYR A 188 1.60 -15.00 -0.07
N ARG A 189 0.62 -15.74 0.44
CA ARG A 189 -0.63 -15.16 0.94
C ARG A 189 -0.38 -14.15 2.07
N ASN A 190 0.57 -14.43 2.96
CA ASN A 190 0.97 -13.50 4.01
C ASN A 190 1.57 -12.21 3.44
N VAL A 191 2.38 -12.31 2.38
CA VAL A 191 2.90 -11.13 1.65
C VAL A 191 1.76 -10.31 1.05
N LEU A 192 0.77 -10.95 0.41
CA LEU A 192 -0.41 -10.26 -0.14
C LEU A 192 -1.22 -9.54 0.95
N GLN A 193 -1.38 -10.14 2.13
CA GLN A 193 -2.03 -9.48 3.26
C GLN A 193 -1.23 -8.26 3.73
N GLN A 194 0.09 -8.39 3.86
CA GLN A 194 0.96 -7.27 4.23
C GLN A 194 0.87 -6.11 3.22
N ARG A 195 0.83 -6.42 1.91
CA ARG A 195 0.61 -5.42 0.86
C ARG A 195 -0.73 -4.70 1.02
N LYS A 196 -1.82 -5.42 1.28
CA LYS A 196 -3.14 -4.81 1.55
C LYS A 196 -3.09 -3.84 2.73
N VAL A 197 -2.46 -4.23 3.83
CA VAL A 197 -2.28 -3.38 5.01
C VAL A 197 -1.44 -2.14 4.67
N PHE A 198 -0.32 -2.33 4.00
CA PHE A 198 0.60 -1.26 3.62
C PHE A 198 -0.08 -0.25 2.68
N ARG A 199 -0.80 -0.72 1.67
CA ARG A 199 -1.60 0.11 0.76
C ARG A 199 -2.65 0.90 1.53
N SER A 200 -3.46 0.24 2.36
CA SER A 200 -4.47 0.89 3.21
C SER A 200 -3.87 2.00 4.06
N LEU A 201 -2.71 1.75 4.67
CA LEU A 201 -2.00 2.74 5.47
C LEU A 201 -1.55 3.94 4.64
N ILE A 202 -1.00 3.72 3.43
CA ILE A 202 -0.62 4.82 2.52
C ILE A 202 -1.81 5.68 2.14
N PHE A 203 -2.94 5.08 1.77
CA PHE A 203 -4.15 5.82 1.39
C PHE A 203 -4.74 6.57 2.59
N ASN A 204 -4.94 5.90 3.72
CA ASN A 204 -5.53 6.49 4.92
C ASN A 204 -4.70 7.65 5.48
N ASN A 205 -3.36 7.53 5.37
CA ASN A 205 -2.44 8.58 5.81
C ASN A 205 -2.20 9.64 4.73
N GLY A 206 -2.76 9.47 3.52
CA GLY A 206 -2.63 10.41 2.41
C GLY A 206 -1.19 10.55 1.90
N LEU A 207 -0.40 9.47 1.95
CA LEU A 207 1.05 9.49 1.70
C LEU A 207 1.44 9.42 0.21
N LEU A 208 0.51 9.66 -0.71
CA LEU A 208 0.73 9.54 -2.14
C LEU A 208 1.43 10.77 -2.75
N SER A 209 1.19 11.96 -2.20
CA SER A 209 1.65 13.22 -2.79
C SER A 209 2.84 13.82 -2.06
N ALA A 210 4.06 13.50 -2.53
CA ALA A 210 5.29 14.06 -1.99
C ALA A 210 5.33 15.60 -2.02
N LYS A 211 4.71 16.22 -3.03
CA LYS A 211 4.62 17.68 -3.18
C LYS A 211 3.78 18.32 -2.08
N GLN A 212 2.62 17.75 -1.77
CA GLN A 212 1.76 18.24 -0.68
C GLN A 212 2.46 18.12 0.67
N HIS A 213 3.14 17.00 0.93
CA HIS A 213 3.91 16.83 2.16
C HIS A 213 5.06 17.84 2.25
N SER A 214 5.82 18.05 1.19
CA SER A 214 6.92 19.03 1.18
C SER A 214 6.44 20.46 1.47
N LEU A 215 5.28 20.86 0.94
CA LEU A 215 4.68 22.16 1.23
C LEU A 215 4.24 22.27 2.70
N GLY A 216 3.61 21.23 3.23
CA GLY A 216 3.26 21.14 4.66
C GLY A 216 4.49 21.24 5.56
N GLU A 217 5.57 20.53 5.23
CA GLU A 217 6.83 20.57 5.96
C GLU A 217 7.47 21.97 5.97
N ARG A 218 7.43 22.67 4.83
CA ARG A 218 7.97 24.04 4.72
C ARG A 218 7.17 25.07 5.52
N SER A 219 5.88 24.83 5.73
CA SER A 219 5.01 25.71 6.52
C SER A 219 5.29 25.63 8.04
N LEU A 220 5.97 24.58 8.49
CA LEU A 220 6.29 24.38 9.91
C LEU A 220 7.49 25.23 10.36
N CYS A 221 7.42 25.68 11.61
CA CYS A 221 8.55 26.31 12.29
C CYS A 221 9.76 25.35 12.39
N ALA A 222 10.95 25.88 12.69
CA ALA A 222 12.18 25.07 12.76
C ALA A 222 12.06 23.92 13.78
N GLU A 223 11.53 24.21 14.97
CA GLU A 223 11.30 23.21 16.04
C GLU A 223 10.29 22.14 15.60
N GLY A 224 9.21 22.54 14.91
CA GLY A 224 8.20 21.63 14.36
C GLY A 224 8.75 20.72 13.27
N ARG A 225 9.64 21.22 12.41
CA ARG A 225 10.30 20.42 11.36
C ARG A 225 11.25 19.37 11.94
N GLU A 226 11.99 19.71 12.99
CA GLU A 226 12.87 18.76 13.68
C GLU A 226 12.06 17.64 14.34
N LEU A 227 10.97 17.99 15.04
CA LEU A 227 10.08 17.01 15.64
C LEU A 227 9.44 16.10 14.58
N LEU A 228 8.98 16.67 13.48
CA LEU A 228 8.36 15.91 12.40
C LEU A 228 9.34 14.88 11.84
N THR A 229 10.61 15.28 11.61
CA THR A 229 11.66 14.39 11.13
C THR A 229 11.87 13.20 12.07
N LYS A 230 11.86 13.42 13.39
CA LYS A 230 11.95 12.35 14.40
C LYS A 230 10.72 11.45 14.41
N MET A 231 9.54 12.01 14.13
CA MET A 231 8.27 11.28 14.20
C MET A 231 7.90 10.55 12.91
N LYS A 232 8.44 10.93 11.73
CA LYS A 232 8.14 10.29 10.43
C LYS A 232 8.08 8.76 10.44
N PRO A 233 8.98 8.02 11.13
CA PRO A 233 8.92 6.55 11.17
C PRO A 233 7.60 5.99 11.74
N LEU A 234 6.94 6.73 12.65
CA LEU A 234 5.70 6.30 13.31
C LEU A 234 4.48 6.33 12.37
N LEU A 235 4.56 7.01 11.23
CA LEU A 235 3.49 7.01 10.21
C LEU A 235 3.17 5.60 9.71
N LYS A 236 4.12 4.65 9.82
CA LYS A 236 3.94 3.24 9.43
C LYS A 236 3.12 2.43 10.43
N MET A 237 2.86 2.96 11.62
CA MET A 237 2.19 2.24 12.71
C MET A 237 0.93 2.95 13.19
N LEU A 238 0.87 4.27 13.04
CA LEU A 238 -0.22 5.09 13.52
C LEU A 238 -1.15 5.49 12.37
N THR A 239 -2.44 5.61 12.68
CA THR A 239 -3.37 6.28 11.79
C THR A 239 -3.05 7.78 11.72
N LYS A 240 -3.50 8.44 10.66
CA LYS A 240 -3.33 9.89 10.47
C LYS A 240 -3.78 10.70 11.70
N LYS A 241 -4.89 10.31 12.31
CA LYS A 241 -5.44 10.98 13.49
C LYS A 241 -4.50 10.84 14.70
N GLU A 242 -4.16 9.60 15.05
CA GLU A 242 -3.26 9.31 16.18
C GLU A 242 -1.90 9.96 16.01
N TYR A 243 -1.38 9.97 14.79
CA TYR A 243 -0.12 10.61 14.46
C TYR A 243 -0.16 12.13 14.70
N LEU A 244 -1.22 12.80 14.24
CA LEU A 244 -1.39 14.25 14.42
C LEU A 244 -1.61 14.62 15.90
N ASP A 245 -2.42 13.85 16.62
CA ASP A 245 -2.66 14.04 18.05
C ASP A 245 -1.35 13.90 18.85
N LEU A 246 -0.54 12.88 18.53
CA LEU A 246 0.78 12.68 19.14
C LEU A 246 1.75 13.81 18.78
N PHE A 247 1.78 14.24 17.51
CA PHE A 247 2.66 15.31 17.03
C PHE A 247 2.34 16.64 17.72
N GLN A 248 1.05 16.98 17.81
CA GLN A 248 0.59 18.17 18.52
C GLN A 248 0.90 18.10 20.01
N GLY A 249 0.67 16.95 20.66
CA GLY A 249 0.96 16.73 22.06
C GLY A 249 2.45 16.94 22.39
N LEU A 250 3.34 16.30 21.62
CA LEU A 250 4.79 16.43 21.80
C LEU A 250 5.29 17.84 21.52
N TYR A 251 4.71 18.52 20.51
CA TYR A 251 5.04 19.91 20.23
C TYR A 251 4.64 20.85 21.37
N LEU A 252 3.41 20.70 21.89
CA LEU A 252 2.94 21.47 23.04
C LEU A 252 3.78 21.20 24.29
N GLU A 253 4.12 19.95 24.56
CA GLU A 253 4.98 19.56 25.67
C GLU A 253 6.35 20.26 25.59
N ALA A 254 6.97 20.26 24.41
CA ALA A 254 8.25 20.94 24.18
C ALA A 254 8.16 22.44 24.45
N GLN A 255 7.08 23.10 23.98
CA GLN A 255 6.86 24.53 24.24
C GLN A 255 6.62 24.85 25.71
N LEU A 256 5.87 24.00 26.42
CA LEU A 256 5.62 24.15 27.85
C LEU A 256 6.91 23.98 28.66
N ARG A 257 7.72 22.97 28.33
CA ARG A 257 9.04 22.76 28.97
C ARG A 257 9.97 23.96 28.77
N LYS A 258 9.96 24.56 27.58
CA LYS A 258 10.72 25.78 27.28
C LYS A 258 10.24 26.98 28.10
N LYS A 259 8.93 27.24 28.12
CA LYS A 259 8.34 28.31 28.95
C LYS A 259 8.64 28.14 30.44
N ILE A 260 8.57 26.91 30.95
CA ILE A 260 8.93 26.62 32.33
C ILE A 260 10.41 26.94 32.57
N ALA A 261 11.31 26.54 31.67
CA ALA A 261 12.72 26.86 31.78
C ALA A 261 13.00 28.38 31.74
N ASP A 262 12.32 29.12 30.86
CA ASP A 262 12.44 30.58 30.75
C ASP A 262 11.94 31.28 32.04
N MET A 263 10.81 30.82 32.62
CA MET A 263 10.31 31.33 33.90
C MET A 263 11.29 31.11 35.05
N TYR A 264 12.01 29.98 35.06
CA TYR A 264 13.05 29.73 36.06
C TYR A 264 14.35 30.52 35.81
N GLN A 265 14.55 31.08 34.61
CA GLN A 265 15.71 31.92 34.28
C GLN A 265 15.48 33.41 34.59
N ASP A 266 14.25 33.91 34.49
CA ASP A 266 13.89 35.30 34.82
C ASP A 266 13.89 35.60 36.34
N ASP A 267 13.98 34.56 37.19
CA ASP A 267 13.97 34.65 38.66
C ASP A 267 15.36 34.80 39.32
N ALA A 268 16.34 35.44 38.67
CA ALA A 268 17.59 35.86 39.34
C ALA A 268 17.90 37.35 39.09
N PRO A 269 18.18 38.20 40.13
CA PRO A 269 18.94 37.85 41.33
C PRO A 269 18.39 38.42 42.66
N LYS A 270 18.31 37.57 43.71
CA LYS A 270 18.55 37.84 45.15
C LYS A 270 17.85 36.77 46.00
N LYS A 271 18.47 35.60 46.06
CA LYS A 271 18.53 34.71 47.24
C LYS A 271 19.43 33.56 46.85
N GLU A 272 20.72 33.79 47.07
CA GLU A 272 21.70 32.73 47.11
C GLU A 272 21.22 31.64 48.11
N GLU A 273 21.39 30.38 47.70
CA GLU A 273 21.45 29.16 48.52
C GLU A 273 20.28 28.17 48.64
N ALA A 274 19.08 28.33 48.04
CA ALA A 274 17.98 27.39 48.35
C ALA A 274 17.50 26.40 47.26
N HIS A 275 17.80 26.54 45.96
CA HIS A 275 17.07 25.77 44.94
C HIS A 275 17.88 24.97 43.90
N ALA A 276 19.17 24.70 44.15
CA ALA A 276 20.01 23.93 43.23
C ALA A 276 20.09 22.41 43.52
N LYS A 277 19.13 21.83 44.26
CA LYS A 277 19.04 20.37 44.48
C LYS A 277 17.58 19.89 44.51
N GLN A 278 16.90 19.91 43.37
CA GLN A 278 15.69 19.10 43.16
C GLN A 278 15.73 18.43 41.78
N THR A 279 16.77 17.62 41.56
CA THR A 279 16.59 16.37 40.83
C THR A 279 15.64 15.49 41.64
N ALA A 280 14.36 15.47 41.23
CA ALA A 280 13.33 14.47 41.51
C ALA A 280 13.57 13.56 42.75
N ALA A 281 13.36 14.11 43.94
CA ALA A 281 12.93 13.30 45.08
C ALA A 281 11.42 13.50 45.20
N ILE A 282 10.63 12.43 45.04
CA ILE A 282 9.21 12.45 45.39
C ILE A 282 9.15 12.89 46.87
N THR A 283 8.54 14.03 47.18
CA THR A 283 8.32 14.42 48.57
C THR A 283 7.27 13.49 49.19
N ASP A 284 7.38 13.19 50.49
CA ASP A 284 6.45 12.28 51.17
C ASP A 284 4.97 12.72 51.00
N GLU A 285 4.70 14.03 50.84
CA GLU A 285 3.37 14.58 50.52
C GLU A 285 2.80 14.12 49.17
N LEU A 286 3.63 14.04 48.12
CA LEU A 286 3.22 13.54 46.81
C LEU A 286 3.11 12.02 46.81
N ALA A 287 4.02 11.32 47.48
CA ALA A 287 3.96 9.86 47.62
C ALA A 287 2.68 9.39 48.34
N LEU A 288 2.22 10.14 49.35
CA LEU A 288 0.98 9.88 50.09
C LEU A 288 -0.24 9.78 49.16
N ARG A 289 -0.30 10.55 48.07
CA ARG A 289 -1.42 10.51 47.13
C ARG A 289 -1.49 9.25 46.28
N PHE A 290 -0.39 8.50 46.16
CA PHE A 290 -0.29 7.31 45.32
C PHE A 290 -0.35 5.99 46.09
N LEU A 291 -0.22 5.99 47.42
CA LEU A 291 -0.40 4.81 48.27
C LEU A 291 -1.86 4.66 48.67
N SER A 292 -2.37 3.43 48.68
CA SER A 292 -3.70 3.12 49.24
C SER A 292 -3.73 3.30 50.77
N GLU A 293 -4.91 3.53 51.33
CA GLU A 293 -5.10 3.70 52.79
C GLU A 293 -4.51 2.55 53.62
N ARG A 294 -4.55 1.32 53.08
CA ARG A 294 -3.97 0.13 53.71
C ARG A 294 -2.44 0.16 53.74
N GLU A 295 -1.81 0.69 52.70
CA GLU A 295 -0.35 0.81 52.62
C GLU A 295 0.15 1.97 53.47
N GLN A 296 -0.60 3.08 53.52
CA GLN A 296 -0.31 4.20 54.41
C GLN A 296 -0.37 3.76 55.88
N ALA A 297 -1.43 3.03 56.28
CA ALA A 297 -1.55 2.47 57.62
C ALA A 297 -0.39 1.50 57.95
N PHE A 298 0.03 0.68 56.98
CA PHE A 298 1.17 -0.23 57.14
C PHE A 298 2.51 0.51 57.30
N CYS A 299 2.76 1.55 56.50
CA CYS A 299 3.98 2.38 56.62
C CYS A 299 4.04 3.09 57.98
N ASN A 300 2.90 3.59 58.46
CA ASN A 300 2.77 4.21 59.77
C ASN A 300 3.02 3.19 60.90
N MET A 301 2.46 1.98 60.79
CA MET A 301 2.63 0.89 61.75
C MET A 301 4.10 0.45 61.90
N ILE A 302 4.86 0.40 60.80
CA ILE A 302 6.27 -0.02 60.81
C ILE A 302 7.22 1.18 61.00
N SER A 303 6.68 2.40 61.04
CA SER A 303 7.41 3.66 61.15
C SER A 303 8.55 3.74 60.13
N ILE A 304 8.19 3.69 58.84
CA ILE A 304 9.11 3.83 57.71
C ILE A 304 8.65 5.02 56.85
N PRO A 305 9.57 5.88 56.37
CA PRO A 305 9.23 6.94 55.43
C PRO A 305 8.55 6.37 54.18
N ILE A 306 7.47 7.03 53.74
CA ILE A 306 6.63 6.57 52.63
C ILE A 306 7.44 6.52 51.34
N THR A 307 8.34 7.48 51.14
CA THR A 307 9.35 7.48 50.08
C THR A 307 10.17 6.19 50.01
N VAL A 308 10.68 5.68 51.14
CA VAL A 308 11.47 4.44 51.19
C VAL A 308 10.60 3.22 50.84
N TYR A 309 9.36 3.18 51.32
CA TYR A 309 8.41 2.11 50.96
C TYR A 309 8.08 2.13 49.48
N TYR A 310 7.83 3.33 48.92
CA TYR A 310 7.48 3.49 47.51
C TYR A 310 8.62 3.05 46.59
N SER A 311 9.86 3.46 46.86
CA SER A 311 11.02 3.03 46.09
C SER A 311 11.26 1.51 46.18
N LEU A 312 11.01 0.90 47.35
CA LEU A 312 11.09 -0.55 47.50
C LEU A 312 9.97 -1.28 46.74
N LYS A 313 8.75 -0.73 46.74
CA LYS A 313 7.61 -1.27 45.99
C LYS A 313 7.83 -1.15 44.47
N GLU A 314 8.31 -0.01 44.00
CA GLU A 314 8.66 0.23 42.60
C GLU A 314 9.76 -0.75 42.15
N ALA A 315 10.82 -0.90 42.94
CA ALA A 315 11.88 -1.87 42.67
C ALA A 315 11.34 -3.31 42.65
N ALA A 316 10.44 -3.66 43.57
CA ALA A 316 9.82 -4.99 43.62
C ALA A 316 8.92 -5.31 42.41
N ILE A 317 8.17 -4.32 41.92
CA ILE A 317 7.28 -4.49 40.77
C ILE A 317 8.08 -4.54 39.46
N LEU A 318 9.02 -3.61 39.27
CA LEU A 318 9.84 -3.54 38.06
C LEU A 318 10.79 -4.74 37.96
N TYR A 319 11.38 -5.12 39.08
CA TYR A 319 12.26 -6.26 39.19
C TYR A 319 11.58 -7.33 40.04
N LYS A 320 10.78 -8.20 39.40
CA LYS A 320 10.24 -9.44 40.01
C LYS A 320 11.30 -10.34 40.69
N SER A 321 12.58 -9.95 40.65
CA SER A 321 13.76 -10.56 41.22
C SER A 321 14.24 -9.96 42.56
N VAL A 322 13.53 -9.01 43.19
CA VAL A 322 13.96 -8.49 44.52
C VAL A 322 14.14 -9.61 45.54
N THR A 323 13.39 -10.72 45.43
CA THR A 323 13.56 -11.93 46.27
C THR A 323 14.81 -12.75 45.98
N LYS A 324 15.46 -12.57 44.81
CA LYS A 324 16.76 -13.20 44.47
C LYS A 324 17.95 -12.39 44.97
N VAL A 325 17.76 -11.10 45.30
CA VAL A 325 18.82 -10.23 45.82
C VAL A 325 18.98 -10.46 47.32
N GLU A 326 20.22 -10.68 47.78
CA GLU A 326 20.49 -10.84 49.21
C GLU A 326 20.04 -9.60 50.00
N LYS A 327 19.31 -9.81 51.10
CA LYS A 327 18.77 -8.74 51.97
C LYS A 327 19.83 -7.70 52.36
N LYS A 328 21.09 -8.13 52.51
CA LYS A 328 22.24 -7.27 52.83
C LYS A 328 22.53 -6.20 51.78
N HIS A 329 22.29 -6.48 50.50
CA HIS A 329 22.50 -5.51 49.42
C HIS A 329 21.39 -4.46 49.39
N ILE A 330 20.14 -4.86 49.66
CA ILE A 330 19.01 -3.94 49.76
C ILE A 330 19.20 -2.98 50.94
N LEU A 331 19.63 -3.49 52.10
CA LEU A 331 19.90 -2.66 53.29
C LEU A 331 21.04 -1.64 53.09
N LYS A 332 21.99 -1.91 52.18
CA LYS A 332 23.03 -0.94 51.82
C LYS A 332 22.51 0.20 50.94
N CYS A 333 21.47 -0.04 50.14
CA CYS A 333 20.87 0.94 49.24
C CYS A 333 19.88 1.87 49.95
N PHE A 334 19.26 1.43 51.04
CA PHE A 334 18.26 2.20 51.78
C PHE A 334 18.76 2.52 53.20
N GLN A 335 19.23 3.76 53.40
CA GLN A 335 19.70 4.23 54.71
C GLN A 335 18.52 4.27 55.72
N GLY A 336 18.73 3.71 56.92
CA GLY A 336 17.74 3.72 58.01
C GLY A 336 16.74 2.53 58.02
N LEU A 337 16.85 1.59 57.08
CA LEU A 337 16.03 0.38 57.08
C LEU A 337 16.72 -0.74 57.88
N THR A 338 16.01 -1.37 58.82
CA THR A 338 16.51 -2.56 59.56
C THR A 338 16.08 -3.86 58.90
N GLU A 339 16.82 -4.95 59.13
CA GLU A 339 16.54 -6.27 58.52
C GLU A 339 15.15 -6.82 58.91
N GLN A 340 14.69 -6.50 60.13
CA GLN A 340 13.36 -6.85 60.61
C GLN A 340 12.26 -6.11 59.82
N LYS A 341 12.42 -4.79 59.63
CA LYS A 341 11.49 -3.95 58.87
C LYS A 341 11.43 -4.35 57.39
N LEU A 342 12.58 -4.64 56.78
CA LEU A 342 12.64 -5.15 55.40
C LEU A 342 11.92 -6.50 55.26
N SER A 343 12.08 -7.41 56.23
CA SER A 343 11.40 -8.71 56.21
C SER A 343 9.87 -8.57 56.35
N GLN A 344 9.39 -7.62 57.16
CA GLN A 344 7.97 -7.32 57.27
C GLN A 344 7.39 -6.73 55.97
N ILE A 345 8.11 -5.84 55.30
CA ILE A 345 7.70 -5.29 53.99
C ILE A 345 7.63 -6.37 52.92
N LEU A 346 8.67 -7.22 52.81
CA LEU A 346 8.69 -8.30 51.83
C LEU A 346 7.57 -9.33 52.08
N ASN A 347 7.29 -9.66 53.34
CA ASN A 347 6.16 -10.53 53.68
C ASN A 347 4.81 -9.90 53.31
N TYR A 348 4.65 -8.58 53.51
CA TYR A 348 3.47 -7.84 53.08
C TYR A 348 3.31 -7.85 51.54
N PHE A 349 4.41 -7.71 50.79
CA PHE A 349 4.39 -7.83 49.33
C PHE A 349 4.04 -9.24 48.85
N ILE A 350 4.50 -10.30 49.54
CA ILE A 350 4.12 -11.69 49.24
C ILE A 350 2.63 -11.94 49.55
N GLN A 351 2.14 -11.46 50.70
CA GLN A 351 0.72 -11.60 51.08
C GLN A 351 -0.22 -10.91 50.08
N ASN A 352 0.17 -9.76 49.55
CA ASN A 352 -0.57 -9.05 48.51
C ASN A 352 -0.29 -9.57 47.08
N LYS A 353 0.48 -10.66 46.94
CA LYS A 353 0.84 -11.30 45.66
C LYS A 353 1.60 -10.38 44.68
N TRP A 354 2.36 -9.41 45.18
CA TRP A 354 3.18 -8.52 44.36
C TRP A 354 4.55 -9.13 44.03
N ILE A 355 5.01 -10.08 44.84
CA ILE A 355 6.25 -10.83 44.61
C ILE A 355 6.01 -12.32 44.95
N GLU A 356 6.69 -13.22 44.25
CA GLU A 356 6.67 -14.66 44.55
C GLU A 356 7.60 -15.02 45.73
N PRO A 357 7.22 -15.98 46.60
CA PRO A 357 8.09 -16.45 47.67
C PRO A 357 9.35 -17.10 47.10
N ALA A 358 10.49 -16.90 47.76
CA ALA A 358 11.75 -17.51 47.32
C ALA A 358 11.63 -19.05 47.28
N PRO A 359 12.18 -19.73 46.26
CA PRO A 359 12.17 -21.19 46.20
C PRO A 359 12.97 -21.74 47.39
N ASN A 360 12.35 -22.64 48.18
CA ASN A 360 13.03 -23.38 49.23
C ASN A 360 14.27 -24.08 48.64
N LYS A 361 15.47 -23.75 49.12
CA LYS A 361 16.66 -24.56 48.81
C LYS A 361 16.41 -25.98 49.33
N PRO A 362 16.60 -27.03 48.52
CA PRO A 362 16.54 -28.40 49.01
C PRO A 362 17.57 -28.57 50.13
N GLN A 363 17.14 -29.15 51.24
CA GLN A 363 18.03 -29.56 52.32
C GLN A 363 19.06 -30.54 51.76
N ASN A 364 20.34 -30.24 52.00
CA ASN A 364 21.44 -31.16 51.76
C ASN A 364 21.16 -32.49 52.46
N THR A 365 20.83 -33.54 51.71
CA THR A 365 21.14 -34.90 52.11
C THR A 365 22.65 -35.07 52.02
N ALA A 366 23.31 -35.13 53.17
CA ALA A 366 24.72 -35.50 53.26
C ALA A 366 24.92 -36.95 52.78
N PRO A 367 26.03 -37.28 52.13
CA PRO A 367 26.38 -38.67 51.84
C PRO A 367 26.97 -39.28 53.13
N GLY A 368 26.37 -40.37 53.60
CA GLY A 368 26.86 -41.24 54.65
C GLY A 368 26.77 -42.68 54.19
#